data_AF-A0A925L9T1-F1
#
_entry.id   AF-A0A925L9T1-F1
#
_cell.length_a   1.000
_cell.length_b   1.000
_cell.length_c   1.000
_cell.angle_alpha   90.00
_cell.angle_beta   90.00
_cell.angle_gamma   90.00
#
_symmetry.space_group_name_H-M   'P 1'
#
loop_
_entity.id
_entity.type
_entity.pdbx_description
1 polymer ?
#
loop_
_entity_poly.entity_id
_entity_poly.type
_entity_poly.pdbx_seq_one_letter_code
_entity_poly.pdbx_strand_id
1 'polypeptide(L)'
;MYDNIRADLRSYKGKWWEQGFWVMLVYRFGRWRYGVRPVLLRKAFSLIYKIAYKLIQIITGIDLPCEAQVGRNFIIDHFGGIIVSGYAKFGDNCRIRNGVSVGLRRVESPCAPVIGNNVDIGAGAKLLGDITIGDNVLIGANAVVITDVPSNSMAMGVPAIIRPREPDRNERNNDASHHAPHHPSLSVVAVARKTLPEPGPMSRWP
;
A
#
# COMPACT_ATOMS: atom_id res chain seq x y z
N MET A 1 -9.51 -17.49 -8.93
CA MET A 1 -10.40 -16.36 -8.52
C MET A 1 -10.70 -16.44 -7.04
N TYR A 2 -11.30 -17.54 -6.59
CA TYR A 2 -11.71 -17.73 -5.20
C TYR A 2 -10.57 -17.55 -4.17
N ASP A 3 -9.38 -18.09 -4.45
CA ASP A 3 -8.24 -17.96 -3.53
C ASP A 3 -7.75 -16.52 -3.38
N ASN A 4 -7.78 -15.73 -4.46
CA ASN A 4 -7.41 -14.32 -4.44
C ASN A 4 -8.42 -13.51 -3.61
N ILE A 5 -9.73 -13.73 -3.81
CA ILE A 5 -10.77 -13.03 -3.05
C ILE A 5 -10.68 -13.38 -1.56
N ARG A 6 -10.43 -14.66 -1.23
CA ARG A 6 -10.25 -15.10 0.15
C ARG A 6 -9.00 -14.48 0.78
N ALA A 7 -7.90 -14.36 0.02
CA ALA A 7 -6.68 -13.69 0.47
C ALA A 7 -6.91 -12.17 0.68
N ASP A 8 -7.62 -11.53 -0.25
CA ASP A 8 -7.99 -10.12 -0.14
C ASP A 8 -8.87 -9.91 1.11
N LEU A 9 -9.89 -10.74 1.35
CA LEU A 9 -10.75 -10.65 2.55
C LEU A 9 -9.95 -10.82 3.86
N ARG A 10 -8.96 -11.72 3.89
CA ARG A 10 -8.05 -11.85 5.03
C ARG A 10 -7.19 -10.60 5.24
N SER A 11 -6.74 -9.97 4.15
CA SER A 11 -5.97 -8.72 4.20
C SER A 11 -6.78 -7.57 4.81
N TYR A 12 -8.10 -7.54 4.55
CA TYR A 12 -9.05 -6.62 5.19
C TYR A 12 -9.54 -7.11 6.57
N LYS A 13 -8.91 -8.14 7.17
CA LYS A 13 -9.28 -8.70 8.48
C LYS A 13 -10.76 -9.14 8.57
N GLY A 14 -11.32 -9.64 7.47
CA GLY A 14 -12.73 -10.05 7.39
C GLY A 14 -13.72 -8.90 7.20
N LYS A 15 -13.26 -7.65 7.11
CA LYS A 15 -14.11 -6.48 6.89
C LYS A 15 -14.49 -6.33 5.42
N TRP A 16 -15.51 -7.08 5.01
CA TRP A 16 -16.05 -7.06 3.66
C TRP A 16 -16.82 -5.77 3.30
N TRP A 17 -17.03 -4.86 4.26
CA TRP A 17 -17.72 -3.58 4.09
C TRP A 17 -16.79 -2.41 3.74
N GLU A 18 -15.48 -2.64 3.69
CA GLU A 18 -14.50 -1.63 3.28
C GLU A 18 -14.59 -1.39 1.77
N GLN A 19 -14.60 -0.12 1.35
CA GLN A 19 -14.76 0.23 -0.08
C GLN A 19 -13.59 -0.30 -0.92
N GLY A 20 -12.38 -0.31 -0.35
CA GLY A 20 -11.21 -0.92 -0.97
C GLY A 20 -11.41 -2.41 -1.30
N PHE A 21 -12.13 -3.15 -0.44
CA PHE A 21 -12.45 -4.56 -0.70
C PHE A 21 -13.43 -4.70 -1.86
N TRP A 22 -14.45 -3.84 -1.97
CA TRP A 22 -15.39 -3.85 -3.10
C TRP A 22 -14.68 -3.61 -4.44
N VAL A 23 -13.76 -2.65 -4.47
CA VAL A 23 -12.90 -2.39 -5.64
C VAL A 23 -12.10 -3.62 -6.01
N MET A 24 -11.43 -4.25 -5.03
CA MET A 24 -10.65 -5.46 -5.28
C MET A 24 -11.51 -6.62 -5.78
N LEU A 25 -12.73 -6.80 -5.27
CA LEU A 25 -13.65 -7.83 -5.75
C LEU A 25 -13.98 -7.64 -7.24
N VAL A 26 -14.34 -6.41 -7.64
CA VAL A 26 -14.62 -6.08 -9.05
C VAL A 26 -13.37 -6.23 -9.92
N TYR A 27 -12.20 -5.79 -9.43
CA TYR A 27 -10.92 -5.98 -10.11
C TYR A 27 -10.62 -7.46 -10.36
N ARG A 28 -10.70 -8.31 -9.32
CA ARG A 28 -10.42 -9.76 -9.43
C ARG A 28 -11.42 -10.46 -10.34
N PHE A 29 -12.70 -10.05 -10.34
CA PHE A 29 -13.70 -10.52 -11.31
C PHE A 29 -13.33 -10.13 -12.75
N GLY A 30 -12.94 -8.87 -12.96
CA GLY A 30 -12.47 -8.37 -14.25
C GLY A 30 -11.27 -9.14 -14.80
N ARG A 31 -10.30 -9.47 -13.94
CA ARG A 31 -9.14 -10.33 -14.30
C ARG A 31 -9.56 -11.75 -14.62
N TRP A 32 -10.38 -12.38 -13.77
CA TRP A 32 -10.81 -13.75 -13.96
C TRP A 32 -11.54 -13.96 -15.29
N ARG A 33 -12.35 -12.97 -15.69
CA ARG A 33 -13.09 -12.98 -16.95
C ARG A 33 -12.20 -13.23 -18.18
N TYR A 34 -10.94 -12.76 -18.19
CA TYR A 34 -10.04 -13.02 -19.32
C TYR A 34 -9.75 -14.52 -19.51
N GLY A 35 -9.84 -15.33 -18.45
CA GLY A 35 -9.68 -16.78 -18.52
C GLY A 35 -10.92 -17.57 -18.98
N VAL A 36 -12.08 -16.91 -19.13
CA VAL A 36 -13.32 -17.57 -19.55
C VAL A 36 -13.23 -17.95 -21.02
N ARG A 37 -13.21 -19.26 -21.34
CA ARG A 37 -13.02 -19.76 -22.72
C ARG A 37 -14.18 -19.43 -23.67
N PRO A 38 -15.47 -19.65 -23.32
CA PRO A 38 -16.56 -19.40 -24.26
C PRO A 38 -16.71 -17.90 -24.56
N VAL A 39 -16.66 -17.54 -25.84
CA VAL A 39 -16.65 -16.13 -26.28
C VAL A 39 -17.94 -15.40 -25.89
N LEU A 40 -19.10 -16.03 -26.05
CA LEU A 40 -20.39 -15.43 -25.70
C LEU A 40 -20.47 -15.14 -24.20
N LEU A 41 -20.06 -16.10 -23.38
CA LEU A 41 -20.02 -15.95 -21.92
C LEU A 41 -19.02 -14.89 -21.48
N ARG A 42 -17.85 -14.84 -22.12
CA ARG A 42 -16.85 -13.78 -21.90
C ARG A 42 -17.43 -12.40 -22.24
N LYS A 43 -18.17 -12.25 -23.34
CA LYS A 43 -18.83 -10.99 -23.71
C LYS A 43 -19.88 -10.57 -22.68
N ALA A 44 -20.73 -11.49 -22.24
CA ALA A 44 -21.72 -11.25 -21.19
C ALA A 44 -21.05 -10.78 -19.87
N PHE A 45 -20.03 -11.51 -19.40
CA PHE A 45 -19.28 -11.10 -18.21
C PHE A 45 -18.52 -9.78 -18.41
N SER A 46 -18.13 -9.44 -19.65
CA SER A 46 -17.49 -8.15 -19.95
C SER A 46 -18.46 -7.00 -19.77
N LEU A 47 -19.73 -7.18 -20.17
CA LEU A 47 -20.77 -6.19 -19.94
C LEU A 47 -21.03 -6.00 -18.44
N ILE A 48 -21.17 -7.11 -17.69
CA ILE A 48 -21.34 -7.07 -16.23
C ILE A 48 -20.17 -6.34 -15.56
N TYR A 49 -18.93 -6.68 -15.93
CA TYR A 49 -17.74 -6.01 -15.42
C TYR A 49 -17.77 -4.50 -15.71
N LYS A 50 -18.07 -4.08 -16.94
CA LYS A 50 -18.10 -2.66 -17.31
C LYS A 50 -19.08 -1.86 -16.47
N ILE A 51 -20.28 -2.41 -16.24
CA ILE A 51 -21.31 -1.78 -15.41
C ILE A 51 -20.85 -1.73 -13.95
N ALA A 52 -20.38 -2.85 -13.40
CA ALA A 52 -19.92 -2.93 -12.01
C ALA A 52 -18.72 -2.02 -11.74
N TYR A 53 -17.74 -1.99 -12.65
CA TYR A 53 -16.58 -1.12 -12.59
C TYR A 53 -16.98 0.36 -12.60
N LYS A 54 -17.88 0.78 -13.51
CA LYS A 54 -18.33 2.18 -13.53
C LYS A 54 -19.12 2.56 -12.28
N LEU A 55 -19.97 1.66 -11.77
CA LEU A 55 -20.72 1.87 -10.54
C LEU A 55 -19.80 2.03 -9.32
N ILE A 56 -18.85 1.10 -9.15
CA ILE A 56 -17.86 1.18 -8.07
C ILE A 56 -16.98 2.43 -8.22
N GLN A 57 -16.56 2.79 -9.44
CA GLN A 57 -15.81 4.01 -9.68
C GLN A 57 -16.57 5.26 -9.20
N ILE A 58 -17.88 5.35 -9.51
CA ILE A 58 -18.72 6.49 -9.08
C ILE A 58 -18.92 6.48 -7.56
N ILE A 59 -19.27 5.33 -6.98
CA ILE A 59 -19.58 5.23 -5.55
C ILE A 59 -18.34 5.44 -4.70
N THR A 60 -17.20 4.86 -5.09
CA THR A 60 -15.97 4.83 -4.27
C THR A 60 -14.97 5.93 -4.61
N GLY A 61 -15.09 6.56 -5.77
CA GLY A 61 -14.09 7.50 -6.29
C GLY A 61 -12.73 6.85 -6.59
N ILE A 62 -12.68 5.52 -6.75
CA ILE A 62 -11.46 4.75 -7.00
C ILE A 62 -11.51 4.20 -8.42
N ASP A 63 -10.50 4.53 -9.22
CA ASP A 63 -10.28 4.02 -10.56
C ASP A 63 -9.12 3.02 -10.55
N LEU A 64 -9.47 1.72 -10.55
CA LEU A 64 -8.53 0.61 -10.68
C LEU A 64 -8.98 -0.32 -11.83
N PRO A 65 -8.51 -0.11 -13.06
CA PRO A 65 -8.86 -0.94 -14.21
C PRO A 65 -8.24 -2.34 -14.10
N CYS A 66 -8.94 -3.36 -14.63
CA CYS A 66 -8.46 -4.75 -14.60
C CYS A 66 -7.22 -4.99 -15.48
N GLU A 67 -6.87 -4.06 -16.35
CA GLU A 67 -5.66 -4.07 -17.16
C GLU A 67 -4.40 -3.92 -16.27
N ALA A 68 -4.49 -3.11 -15.20
CA ALA A 68 -3.41 -2.93 -14.25
C ALA A 68 -3.01 -4.28 -13.62
N GLN A 69 -1.71 -4.51 -13.47
CA GLN A 69 -1.21 -5.75 -12.88
C GLN A 69 -1.04 -5.55 -11.39
N VAL A 70 -1.81 -6.26 -10.57
CA VAL A 70 -1.80 -6.12 -9.12
C VAL A 70 -1.51 -7.48 -8.48
N GLY A 71 -0.44 -7.52 -7.69
CA GLY A 71 -0.02 -8.67 -6.91
C GLY A 71 -1.03 -9.10 -5.82
N ARG A 72 -0.55 -9.95 -4.92
CA ARG A 72 -1.29 -10.46 -3.76
C ARG A 72 -1.29 -9.43 -2.63
N ASN A 73 -2.31 -9.51 -1.78
CA ASN A 73 -2.44 -8.67 -0.58
C ASN A 73 -2.33 -7.15 -0.88
N PHE A 74 -2.89 -6.72 -2.01
CA PHE A 74 -2.97 -5.31 -2.35
C PHE A 74 -4.09 -4.66 -1.53
N ILE A 75 -3.73 -3.68 -0.71
CA ILE A 75 -4.65 -3.03 0.22
C ILE A 75 -4.91 -1.60 -0.24
N ILE A 76 -6.19 -1.25 -0.33
CA ILE A 76 -6.65 0.11 -0.59
C ILE A 76 -7.21 0.65 0.72
N ASP A 77 -6.47 1.57 1.33
CA ASP A 77 -6.83 2.23 2.57
C ASP A 77 -7.62 3.51 2.27
N HIS A 78 -8.76 3.63 2.96
CA HIS A 78 -9.69 4.75 2.86
C HIS A 78 -10.34 4.94 1.48
N PHE A 79 -11.38 5.76 1.49
CA PHE A 79 -12.20 6.08 0.33
C PHE A 79 -11.60 7.22 -0.51
N GLY A 80 -11.82 7.18 -1.82
CA GLY A 80 -11.81 8.36 -2.70
C GLY A 80 -10.48 8.79 -3.31
N GLY A 81 -10.55 9.24 -4.56
CA GLY A 81 -9.50 9.98 -5.26
C GLY A 81 -8.30 9.15 -5.72
N ILE A 82 -8.45 7.83 -5.83
CA ILE A 82 -7.36 6.94 -6.28
C ILE A 82 -7.49 6.71 -7.78
N ILE A 83 -6.43 6.96 -8.54
CA ILE A 83 -6.40 6.79 -9.99
C ILE A 83 -5.21 5.92 -10.37
N VAL A 84 -5.47 4.77 -10.97
CA VAL A 84 -4.42 3.83 -11.41
C VAL A 84 -4.54 3.59 -12.91
N SER A 85 -3.47 3.83 -13.63
CA SER A 85 -3.38 3.51 -15.06
C SER A 85 -3.43 2.00 -15.30
N GLY A 86 -4.09 1.59 -16.39
CA GLY A 86 -4.08 0.20 -16.85
C GLY A 86 -2.69 -0.34 -17.22
N TYR A 87 -1.70 0.53 -17.42
CA TYR A 87 -0.31 0.16 -17.69
C TYR A 87 0.51 -0.06 -16.41
N ALA A 88 0.00 0.35 -15.24
CA ALA A 88 0.72 0.25 -13.98
C ALA A 88 0.88 -1.21 -13.53
N LYS A 89 1.98 -1.49 -12.85
CA LYS A 89 2.27 -2.80 -12.25
C LYS A 89 2.60 -2.62 -10.78
N PHE A 90 2.01 -3.46 -9.94
CA PHE A 90 2.24 -3.53 -8.50
C PHE A 90 2.62 -4.96 -8.12
N GLY A 91 3.68 -5.09 -7.34
CA GLY A 91 4.07 -6.34 -6.68
C GLY A 91 3.11 -6.73 -5.56
N ASP A 92 3.57 -7.66 -4.73
CA ASP A 92 2.83 -8.17 -3.59
C ASP A 92 2.91 -7.22 -2.38
N ASN A 93 1.88 -7.28 -1.51
CA ASN A 93 1.80 -6.55 -0.25
C ASN A 93 1.91 -5.02 -0.38
N CYS A 94 1.47 -4.47 -1.51
CA CYS A 94 1.41 -3.02 -1.69
C CYS A 94 0.19 -2.43 -0.96
N ARG A 95 0.35 -1.20 -0.47
CA ARG A 95 -0.72 -0.43 0.16
C ARG A 95 -0.84 0.94 -0.49
N ILE A 96 -2.07 1.35 -0.78
CA ILE A 96 -2.37 2.63 -1.40
C ILE A 96 -3.44 3.36 -0.58
N ARG A 97 -3.24 4.65 -0.33
CA ARG A 97 -4.19 5.50 0.41
C ARG A 97 -4.97 6.42 -0.54
N ASN A 98 -5.99 7.08 0.00
CA ASN A 98 -6.82 8.06 -0.70
C ASN A 98 -6.00 9.13 -1.46
N GLY A 99 -6.52 9.60 -2.59
CA GLY A 99 -5.89 10.69 -3.37
C GLY A 99 -4.65 10.30 -4.18
N VAL A 100 -4.23 9.03 -4.17
CA VAL A 100 -3.04 8.59 -4.91
C VAL A 100 -3.30 8.53 -6.41
N SER A 101 -2.34 8.96 -7.22
CA SER A 101 -2.39 8.75 -8.67
C SER A 101 -1.13 8.04 -9.16
N VAL A 102 -1.32 6.93 -9.87
CA VAL A 102 -0.25 6.14 -10.49
C VAL A 102 -0.54 6.11 -11.98
N GLY A 103 0.25 6.83 -12.78
CA GLY A 103 -0.13 7.04 -14.17
C GLY A 103 0.99 7.54 -15.06
N LEU A 104 0.58 7.90 -16.27
CA LEU A 104 1.48 8.34 -17.33
C LEU A 104 1.99 9.75 -17.00
N ARG A 105 3.23 10.06 -17.42
CA ARG A 105 3.73 11.44 -17.42
C ARG A 105 3.22 12.23 -18.63
N ARG A 106 3.03 11.55 -19.76
CA ARG A 106 2.59 12.10 -21.05
C ARG A 106 1.64 11.11 -21.71
N VAL A 107 0.59 11.59 -22.38
CA VAL A 107 -0.44 10.73 -22.97
C VAL A 107 0.10 9.97 -24.20
N GLU A 108 1.06 10.57 -24.90
CA GLU A 108 1.67 10.04 -26.12
C GLU A 108 2.63 8.87 -25.85
N SER A 109 3.08 8.71 -24.61
CA SER A 109 4.00 7.64 -24.19
C SER A 109 3.33 6.83 -23.07
N PRO A 110 2.64 5.73 -23.40
CA PRO A 110 1.83 4.97 -22.45
C PRO A 110 2.66 4.08 -21.51
N CYS A 111 3.62 4.69 -20.82
CA CYS A 111 4.39 4.07 -19.75
C CYS A 111 3.86 4.55 -18.39
N ALA A 112 3.70 3.61 -17.46
CA ALA A 112 3.26 3.87 -16.10
C ALA A 112 4.21 3.18 -15.11
N PRO A 113 4.20 3.59 -13.83
CA PRO A 113 5.12 3.07 -12.84
C PRO A 113 5.06 1.55 -12.68
N VAL A 114 6.24 0.95 -12.48
CA VAL A 114 6.42 -0.43 -12.01
C VAL A 114 6.79 -0.38 -10.54
N ILE A 115 5.96 -0.96 -9.69
CA ILE A 115 6.06 -0.90 -8.24
C ILE A 115 6.38 -2.30 -7.72
N GLY A 116 7.46 -2.40 -6.94
CA GLY A 116 7.93 -3.63 -6.31
C GLY A 116 7.01 -4.13 -5.19
N ASN A 117 7.55 -4.98 -4.34
CA ASN A 117 6.85 -5.59 -3.22
C ASN A 117 6.95 -4.75 -1.95
N ASN A 118 5.97 -4.90 -1.05
CA ASN A 118 5.96 -4.24 0.26
C ASN A 118 6.08 -2.71 0.17
N VAL A 119 5.49 -2.11 -0.88
CA VAL A 119 5.51 -0.67 -1.08
C VAL A 119 4.30 -0.03 -0.39
N ASP A 120 4.57 0.94 0.47
CA ASP A 120 3.54 1.72 1.15
C ASP A 120 3.41 3.11 0.54
N ILE A 121 2.24 3.42 -0.04
CA ILE A 121 1.99 4.66 -0.77
C ILE A 121 1.10 5.58 0.06
N GLY A 122 1.69 6.69 0.52
CA GLY A 122 1.05 7.72 1.33
C GLY A 122 -0.09 8.43 0.60
N ALA A 123 -1.04 8.95 1.37
CA ALA A 123 -2.21 9.64 0.84
C ALA A 123 -1.80 10.81 -0.08
N GLY A 124 -2.49 10.99 -1.20
CA GLY A 124 -2.26 12.10 -2.12
C GLY A 124 -1.01 11.98 -3.00
N ALA A 125 -0.18 10.95 -2.86
CA ALA A 125 1.04 10.80 -3.65
C ALA A 125 0.76 10.66 -5.16
N LYS A 126 1.69 11.13 -5.99
CA LYS A 126 1.63 11.07 -7.45
C LYS A 126 2.89 10.36 -7.97
N LEU A 127 2.72 9.23 -8.63
CA LEU A 127 3.81 8.46 -9.25
C LEU A 127 3.58 8.51 -10.76
N LEU A 128 4.48 9.18 -11.51
CA LEU A 128 4.22 9.57 -12.89
C LEU A 128 5.34 9.21 -13.87
N GLY A 129 4.96 8.44 -14.90
CA GLY A 129 5.81 8.05 -16.02
C GLY A 129 6.42 6.66 -15.88
N ASP A 130 7.36 6.37 -16.77
CA ASP A 130 8.15 5.14 -16.75
C ASP A 130 9.19 5.21 -15.64
N ILE A 131 8.79 4.84 -14.43
CA ILE A 131 9.66 4.80 -13.25
C ILE A 131 9.51 3.47 -12.53
N THR A 132 10.60 3.03 -11.90
CA THR A 132 10.64 1.83 -11.08
C THR A 132 10.73 2.20 -9.60
N ILE A 133 9.80 1.66 -8.81
CA ILE A 133 9.85 1.71 -7.34
C ILE A 133 10.31 0.34 -6.86
N GLY A 134 11.43 0.29 -6.15
CA GLY A 134 11.99 -0.95 -5.57
C GLY A 134 11.13 -1.53 -4.45
N ASP A 135 11.64 -2.60 -3.84
CA ASP A 135 10.99 -3.29 -2.74
C ASP A 135 11.14 -2.54 -1.40
N ASN A 136 10.19 -2.74 -0.49
CA ASN A 136 10.20 -2.17 0.87
C ASN A 136 10.27 -0.63 0.88
N VAL A 137 9.70 0.02 -0.13
CA VAL A 137 9.72 1.48 -0.26
C VAL A 137 8.55 2.13 0.47
N LEU A 138 8.81 3.28 1.10
CA LEU A 138 7.79 4.17 1.63
C LEU A 138 7.68 5.43 0.76
N ILE A 139 6.52 5.64 0.13
CA ILE A 139 6.22 6.90 -0.56
C ILE A 139 5.47 7.81 0.40
N GLY A 140 6.02 9.00 0.66
CA GLY A 140 5.43 9.99 1.55
C GLY A 140 4.08 10.51 1.06
N ALA A 141 3.25 10.98 1.99
CA ALA A 141 2.02 11.66 1.64
C ALA A 141 2.30 12.89 0.76
N ASN A 142 1.45 13.11 -0.24
CA ASN A 142 1.56 14.18 -1.25
C ASN A 142 2.89 14.23 -2.01
N ALA A 143 3.72 13.17 -1.95
CA ALA A 143 4.96 13.13 -2.72
C ALA A 143 4.70 13.08 -4.23
N VAL A 144 5.54 13.76 -5.01
CA VAL A 144 5.51 13.68 -6.48
C VAL A 144 6.77 12.96 -6.95
N VAL A 145 6.61 11.68 -7.29
CA VAL A 145 7.69 10.77 -7.66
C VAL A 145 7.75 10.68 -9.18
N ILE A 146 8.86 11.16 -9.74
CA ILE A 146 9.11 11.25 -11.19
C ILE A 146 10.48 10.66 -11.58
N THR A 147 11.12 9.96 -10.65
CA THR A 147 12.38 9.24 -10.86
C THR A 147 12.29 7.89 -10.16
N ASP A 148 13.15 6.96 -10.56
CA ASP A 148 13.26 5.66 -9.90
C ASP A 148 13.57 5.81 -8.41
N VAL A 149 13.01 4.92 -7.60
CA VAL A 149 13.24 4.87 -6.15
C VAL A 149 13.85 3.50 -5.83
N PRO A 150 15.09 3.44 -5.32
CA PRO A 150 15.73 2.18 -4.97
C PRO A 150 15.02 1.48 -3.81
N SER A 151 15.21 0.17 -3.68
CA SER A 151 14.66 -0.62 -2.57
C SER A 151 15.14 -0.09 -1.21
N ASN A 152 14.39 -0.41 -0.15
CA ASN A 152 14.70 -0.01 1.24
C ASN A 152 14.89 1.50 1.41
N SER A 153 14.13 2.28 0.65
CA SER A 153 14.21 3.74 0.66
C SER A 153 12.85 4.37 0.93
N MET A 154 12.86 5.67 1.18
CA MET A 154 11.67 6.50 1.28
C MET A 154 11.77 7.67 0.30
N ALA A 155 10.67 8.02 -0.36
CA ALA A 155 10.60 9.14 -1.30
C ALA A 155 9.54 10.14 -0.83
N MET A 156 9.93 11.39 -0.58
CA MET A 156 9.05 12.40 0.04
C MET A 156 9.20 13.79 -0.59
N GLY A 157 8.11 14.56 -0.64
CA GLY A 157 8.12 15.95 -1.10
C GLY A 157 7.80 16.14 -2.59
N VAL A 158 7.90 17.39 -3.05
CA VAL A 158 7.56 17.80 -4.42
C VAL A 158 8.70 18.66 -5.00
N PRO A 159 9.48 18.17 -5.99
CA PRO A 159 9.57 16.76 -6.38
C PRO A 159 10.12 15.89 -5.23
N ALA A 160 9.87 14.58 -5.29
CA ALA A 160 10.26 13.68 -4.22
C ALA A 160 11.79 13.58 -4.08
N ILE A 161 12.28 13.70 -2.85
CA ILE A 161 13.68 13.46 -2.46
C ILE A 161 13.76 12.05 -1.85
N ILE A 162 14.72 11.28 -2.32
CA ILE A 162 14.95 9.90 -1.89
C ILE A 162 15.88 9.88 -0.67
N ARG A 163 15.51 9.13 0.36
CA ARG A 163 16.34 8.89 1.56
C ARG A 163 16.37 7.40 1.88
N PRO A 164 17.43 6.89 2.52
CA PRO A 164 17.43 5.54 3.08
C PRO A 164 16.28 5.37 4.08
N ARG A 165 15.59 4.22 4.05
CA ARG A 165 14.59 3.88 5.05
C ARG A 165 15.29 3.27 6.25
N GLU A 166 15.13 3.88 7.42
CA GLU A 166 15.48 3.19 8.66
C GLU A 166 14.50 2.03 8.91
N PRO A 167 14.96 0.86 9.37
CA PRO A 167 14.08 -0.24 9.73
C PRO A 167 13.15 0.20 10.86
N ASP A 168 11.90 -0.27 10.82
CA ASP A 168 10.91 0.13 11.83
C ASP A 168 11.39 -0.29 13.23
N ARG A 169 11.16 0.53 14.26
CA ARG A 169 11.61 0.20 15.64
C ARG A 169 10.99 -1.13 16.13
N ASN A 170 9.78 -1.44 15.67
CA ASN A 170 9.11 -2.69 16.01
C ASN A 170 9.69 -3.91 15.28
N GLU A 171 10.19 -3.76 14.05
CA GLU A 171 10.91 -4.83 13.34
C GLU A 171 12.24 -5.13 14.03
N ARG A 172 12.98 -4.07 14.44
CA ARG A 172 14.21 -4.20 15.24
C ARG A 172 14.00 -4.98 16.53
N ASN A 173 12.89 -4.73 17.23
CA ASN A 173 12.59 -5.41 18.51
C ASN A 173 12.20 -6.88 18.31
N ASN A 174 11.50 -7.23 17.23
CA ASN A 174 11.15 -8.62 16.94
C ASN A 174 12.39 -9.45 16.56
N ASP A 175 13.29 -8.91 15.73
CA ASP A 175 14.53 -9.60 15.36
C ASP A 175 15.48 -9.76 16.55
N ALA A 176 15.57 -8.75 17.42
CA ALA A 176 16.35 -8.81 18.66
C ALA A 176 15.80 -9.83 19.66
N SER A 177 14.47 -10.00 19.72
CA SER A 177 13.83 -11.00 20.59
C SER A 177 14.03 -12.45 20.11
N HIS A 178 14.23 -12.66 18.80
CA HIS A 178 14.45 -13.99 18.21
C HIS A 178 15.94 -14.39 18.18
N HIS A 179 16.87 -13.45 18.36
CA HIS A 179 18.32 -13.69 18.41
C HIS A 179 18.93 -13.58 19.82
N ALA A 180 18.11 -13.47 20.87
CA ALA A 180 18.63 -13.54 22.23
C ALA A 180 19.18 -14.96 22.49
N PRO A 181 20.48 -15.13 22.80
CA PRO A 181 21.00 -16.44 23.17
C PRO A 181 20.25 -16.93 24.42
N HIS A 182 19.70 -18.15 24.34
CA HIS A 182 19.15 -18.86 25.49
C HIS A 182 20.25 -19.05 26.53
N HIS A 183 20.32 -18.16 27.51
CA HIS A 183 21.10 -18.39 28.72
C HIS A 183 20.20 -19.07 29.75
N PRO A 184 20.61 -20.19 30.36
CA PRO A 184 19.81 -20.85 31.38
C PRO A 184 19.78 -20.01 32.66
N SER A 185 18.59 -19.98 33.25
CA SER A 185 18.19 -19.50 34.59
C SER A 185 19.28 -19.04 35.56
N LEU A 186 19.19 -17.79 36.02
CA LEU A 186 19.45 -17.43 37.41
C LEU A 186 18.48 -16.31 37.86
N SER A 187 17.60 -16.67 38.77
CA SER A 187 16.80 -15.76 39.60
C SER A 187 17.69 -15.08 40.64
N VAL A 188 17.86 -13.76 40.58
CA VAL A 188 18.16 -12.95 41.78
C VAL A 188 17.47 -11.59 41.67
N VAL A 189 16.65 -11.33 42.68
CA VAL A 189 16.01 -10.05 43.02
C VAL A 189 17.07 -8.96 43.21
N ALA A 190 16.95 -7.85 42.50
CA ALA A 190 17.62 -6.60 42.88
C ALA A 190 16.71 -5.40 42.59
N VAL A 191 15.95 -5.03 43.61
CA VAL A 191 15.30 -3.73 43.75
C VAL A 191 16.38 -2.65 43.83
N ALA A 192 16.36 -1.70 42.90
CA ALA A 192 17.09 -0.44 43.05
C ALA A 192 16.17 0.72 42.68
N ARG A 193 15.64 1.37 43.72
CA ARG A 193 14.93 2.65 43.67
C ARG A 193 15.82 3.70 43.02
N LYS A 194 15.37 4.30 41.92
CA LYS A 194 15.95 5.54 41.41
C LYS A 194 15.19 6.71 42.05
N THR A 195 15.92 7.47 42.85
CA THR A 195 15.53 8.74 43.47
C THR A 195 15.04 9.73 42.42
N LEU A 196 13.83 10.27 42.60
CA LEU A 196 13.33 11.43 41.86
C LEU A 196 14.06 12.70 42.33
N PRO A 197 14.42 13.64 41.43
CA PRO A 197 14.88 14.97 41.83
C PRO A 197 13.72 15.84 42.33
N GLU A 198 13.99 16.64 43.36
CA GLU A 198 13.07 17.62 43.96
C GLU A 198 12.56 18.65 42.93
N PRO A 199 11.28 19.07 43.01
CA PRO A 199 10.78 20.15 42.17
C PRO A 199 11.31 21.52 42.64
N GLY A 200 12.01 22.24 41.76
CA GLY A 200 12.43 23.61 41.99
C GLY A 200 11.23 24.59 42.13
N PRO A 201 11.43 25.75 42.77
CA PRO A 201 10.34 26.65 43.13
C PRO A 201 9.65 27.27 41.90
N MET A 202 8.33 27.15 41.87
CA MET A 202 7.42 27.85 40.94
C MET A 202 7.59 29.37 41.06
N SER A 203 8.20 29.99 40.06
CA SER A 203 8.11 31.44 39.86
C SER A 203 6.71 31.80 39.37
N ARG A 204 5.97 32.56 40.18
CA ARG A 204 4.72 33.22 39.77
C ARG A 204 5.05 34.28 38.72
N TRP A 205 4.38 34.22 37.57
CA TRP A 205 4.41 35.29 36.58
C TRP A 205 3.30 36.32 36.89
N PRO A 206 3.54 37.61 36.58
CA PRO A 206 2.56 38.69 36.72
C PRO A 206 1.40 38.60 35.74
#